data_AF-A0A0D9XFT1-F1
#
_entry.id   AF-A0A0D9XFT1-F1
#
_cell.length_a   1.000
_cell.length_b   1.000
_cell.length_c   1.000
_cell.angle_alpha   90.00
_cell.angle_beta   90.00
_cell.angle_gamma   90.00
#
_symmetry.space_group_name_H-M   'P 1'
#
loop_
_entity.id
_entity.type
_entity.pdbx_description
1 polymer ?
#
loop_
_entity_poly.entity_id
_entity_poly.type
_entity_poly.pdbx_seq_one_letter_code
_entity_poly.pdbx_strand_id
1 'polypeptide(L)'
;MDRSMDGGRKDVGILAMDIYFPPTCVLQESLEAHDGASKGKYTIGLGQDCMAFCSEVEDVISMSMTVVTSLLKKYKVDPKMIGRLEVGSETVIDKSKSIKTWLMQIFEGCGNTDIEGVDSSNACYGGTAALLNCVNWVESNSWDGRYGLVVCTDSAVYAEGPARPTGGAAAIAMLIGPNAPISFERKYKASHMAHVYDFYKPDLASEYPVVDGKLSQTCYLMALDSCYQQFCKKYEKLVGNQFSISDADYFVFHSPYNKLVQKSFARLYYNDFMRNCSSVDNDAKEKLQPFSNLTGEESYQSRDLEKASQQVAKHLYDIKVQPSTLLPKQIGNMYTASLYAALASVLYNKHSSLDGQRIVMFSYGSGLTSTMFSLKLNNGQNLFSLSNIASVLNVTEKLESRHMTLPEKFVETLKLMEHRYGAKDFETNKDTSLLPPGTFYLTRVDSMYRRFYDKKADEEIAAAKAKYSNGHASNGYANGH
;
A
#
# COMPACT_ATOMS: atom_id res chain seq x y z
N MET A 1 -19.47 -35.39 14.79
CA MET A 1 -18.38 -34.83 15.61
C MET A 1 -17.54 -33.95 14.70
N ASP A 2 -17.85 -32.65 14.58
CA ASP A 2 -16.98 -31.71 13.83
C ASP A 2 -17.25 -30.22 14.18
N ARG A 3 -17.69 -29.94 15.42
CA ARG A 3 -18.01 -28.56 15.86
C ARG A 3 -16.98 -27.97 16.84
N SER A 4 -15.88 -28.65 17.10
CA SER A 4 -14.89 -28.22 18.11
C SER A 4 -13.52 -27.79 17.55
N MET A 5 -13.25 -27.92 16.24
CA MET A 5 -11.98 -27.43 15.65
C MET A 5 -12.04 -25.97 15.15
N ASP A 6 -13.22 -25.37 15.02
CA ASP A 6 -13.40 -23.99 14.51
C ASP A 6 -13.25 -22.89 15.59
N GLY A 7 -12.94 -23.28 16.84
CA GLY A 7 -12.85 -22.34 17.97
C GLY A 7 -11.68 -21.35 17.88
N GLY A 8 -10.60 -21.71 17.17
CA GLY A 8 -9.36 -20.92 17.10
C GLY A 8 -9.14 -20.13 15.81
N ARG A 9 -10.01 -20.27 14.80
CA ARG A 9 -9.84 -19.69 13.44
C ARG A 9 -10.96 -18.74 13.03
N LYS A 10 -11.60 -18.11 14.01
CA LYS A 10 -12.66 -17.11 13.77
C LYS A 10 -12.06 -15.77 13.41
N ASP A 11 -12.79 -15.01 12.60
CA ASP A 11 -12.51 -13.61 12.29
C ASP A 11 -11.05 -13.37 11.88
N VAL A 12 -10.51 -14.25 11.02
CA VAL A 12 -9.14 -14.13 10.52
C VAL A 12 -9.02 -12.86 9.69
N GLY A 13 -7.96 -12.10 9.95
CA GLY A 13 -7.67 -10.88 9.21
C GLY A 13 -6.49 -10.11 9.78
N ILE A 14 -6.50 -8.79 9.62
CA ILE A 14 -5.39 -7.91 9.99
C ILE A 14 -5.48 -7.57 11.48
N LEU A 15 -4.51 -8.04 12.26
CA LEU A 15 -4.34 -7.76 13.69
C LEU A 15 -3.62 -6.45 13.95
N ALA A 16 -2.60 -6.17 13.15
CA ALA A 16 -1.71 -5.02 13.31
C ALA A 16 -1.25 -4.52 11.94
N MET A 17 -0.97 -3.23 11.85
CA MET A 17 -0.48 -2.59 10.64
C MET A 17 0.53 -1.49 10.99
N ASP A 18 1.59 -1.36 10.19
CA ASP A 18 2.47 -0.19 10.18
C ASP A 18 2.85 0.15 8.73
N ILE A 19 3.29 1.38 8.53
CA ILE A 19 3.69 1.93 7.23
C ILE A 19 5.04 2.64 7.34
N TYR A 20 5.89 2.46 6.34
CA TYR A 20 7.07 3.26 6.09
C TYR A 20 6.95 3.91 4.71
N PHE A 21 7.35 5.17 4.61
CA PHE A 21 7.58 5.85 3.33
C PHE A 21 8.82 6.74 3.49
N PRO A 22 9.62 6.93 2.42
CA PRO A 22 10.78 7.81 2.47
C PRO A 22 10.38 9.21 2.95
N PRO A 23 11.18 9.86 3.82
CA PRO A 23 10.90 11.20 4.28
C PRO A 23 11.13 12.24 3.18
N THR A 24 11.94 11.92 2.16
CA THR A 24 12.19 12.76 0.99
C THR A 24 11.00 12.79 0.06
N CYS A 25 10.54 14.00 -0.29
CA CYS A 25 9.39 14.17 -1.15
C CYS A 25 9.44 15.48 -1.96
N VAL A 26 8.67 15.55 -3.05
CA VAL A 26 8.54 16.72 -3.92
C VAL A 26 7.08 17.17 -3.96
N LEU A 27 6.84 18.49 -3.90
CA LEU A 27 5.50 19.07 -4.01
C LEU A 27 5.03 19.06 -5.46
N GLN A 28 3.78 18.64 -5.69
CA GLN A 28 3.21 18.55 -7.03
C GLN A 28 3.04 19.92 -7.68
N GLU A 29 2.68 20.96 -6.92
CA GLU A 29 2.60 22.34 -7.44
C GLU A 29 3.97 22.85 -7.92
N SER A 30 5.05 22.55 -7.19
CA SER A 30 6.40 22.89 -7.62
C SER A 30 6.83 22.09 -8.85
N LEU A 31 6.44 20.82 -8.93
CA LEU A 31 6.71 19.98 -10.10
C LEU A 31 5.93 20.43 -11.34
N GLU A 32 4.69 20.93 -11.19
CA GLU A 32 3.94 21.55 -12.28
C GLU A 32 4.73 22.72 -12.90
N ALA A 33 5.27 23.60 -12.06
CA ALA A 33 6.06 24.74 -12.51
C ALA A 33 7.37 24.31 -13.20
N HIS A 34 8.07 23.33 -12.63
CA HIS A 34 9.32 22.80 -13.19
C HIS A 34 9.10 22.14 -14.57
N ASP A 35 8.04 21.33 -14.72
CA ASP A 35 7.74 20.61 -15.96
C ASP A 35 7.12 21.52 -17.05
N GLY A 36 6.84 22.79 -16.75
CA GLY A 36 6.08 23.68 -17.64
C GLY A 36 4.63 23.24 -17.84
N ALA A 37 4.06 22.50 -16.87
CA ALA A 37 2.66 22.09 -16.88
C ALA A 37 1.73 23.25 -16.49
N SER A 38 0.50 23.23 -17.02
CA SER A 38 -0.54 24.17 -16.58
C SER A 38 -0.86 24.00 -15.09
N LYS A 39 -1.03 25.11 -14.36
CA LYS A 39 -1.44 25.10 -12.95
C LYS A 39 -2.66 24.20 -12.74
N GLY A 40 -2.59 23.30 -11.77
CA GLY A 40 -3.65 22.35 -11.47
C GLY A 40 -3.58 21.03 -12.24
N LYS A 41 -2.65 20.86 -13.19
CA LYS A 41 -2.57 19.61 -13.97
C LYS A 41 -2.33 18.39 -13.08
N TYR A 42 -1.49 18.50 -12.05
CA TYR A 42 -1.16 17.43 -11.13
C TYR A 42 -2.03 17.53 -9.87
N THR A 43 -2.14 18.72 -9.29
CA THR A 43 -2.89 18.94 -8.04
C THR A 43 -4.40 18.76 -8.17
N ILE A 44 -4.99 19.07 -9.33
CA ILE A 44 -6.43 18.90 -9.61
C ILE A 44 -6.66 17.77 -10.62
N GLY A 45 -5.90 17.76 -11.71
CA GLY A 45 -6.06 16.78 -12.79
C GLY A 45 -5.75 15.36 -12.36
N LEU A 46 -4.64 15.15 -11.62
CA LEU A 46 -4.33 13.88 -10.97
C LEU A 46 -4.90 13.81 -9.55
N GLY A 47 -5.12 14.97 -8.91
CA GLY A 47 -5.56 15.06 -7.52
C GLY A 47 -4.44 14.77 -6.52
N GLN A 48 -3.18 14.99 -6.90
CA GLN A 48 -1.98 14.66 -6.12
C GLN A 48 -1.36 15.90 -5.49
N ASP A 49 -0.97 15.83 -4.22
CA ASP A 49 -0.43 16.98 -3.48
C ASP A 49 1.09 16.91 -3.37
N CYS A 50 1.62 15.72 -3.07
CA CYS A 50 3.03 15.49 -2.84
C CYS A 50 3.41 14.05 -3.26
N MET A 51 4.68 13.85 -3.60
CA MET A 51 5.21 12.56 -4.06
C MET A 51 6.48 12.22 -3.29
N ALA A 52 6.46 11.12 -2.52
CA ALA A 52 7.63 10.59 -1.83
C ALA A 52 8.48 9.74 -2.78
N PHE A 53 9.80 9.77 -2.61
CA PHE A 53 10.71 9.01 -3.46
C PHE A 53 11.92 8.53 -2.65
N CYS A 54 12.44 7.36 -3.00
CA CYS A 54 13.67 6.84 -2.40
C CYS A 54 14.88 7.65 -2.88
N SER A 55 15.77 7.95 -1.95
CA SER A 55 17.14 8.38 -2.27
C SER A 55 18.05 7.16 -2.52
N GLU A 56 19.32 7.39 -2.83
CA GLU A 56 20.31 6.33 -3.08
C GLU A 56 20.47 5.35 -1.90
N VAL A 57 20.17 5.80 -0.68
CA VAL A 57 20.32 4.99 0.54
C VAL A 57 19.07 4.16 0.86
N GLU A 58 17.99 4.25 0.09
CA GLU A 58 16.74 3.51 0.32
C GLU A 58 16.37 2.64 -0.87
N ASP A 59 15.87 1.43 -0.59
CA ASP A 59 15.26 0.54 -1.58
C ASP A 59 14.12 -0.28 -0.95
N VAL A 60 13.44 -1.11 -1.74
CA VAL A 60 12.32 -1.93 -1.24
C VAL A 60 12.72 -2.90 -0.13
N ILE A 61 13.98 -3.33 -0.06
CA ILE A 61 14.47 -4.19 1.03
C ILE A 61 14.62 -3.36 2.30
N SER A 62 15.26 -2.19 2.22
CA SER A 62 15.46 -1.32 3.38
C SER A 62 14.14 -0.78 3.94
N MET A 63 13.20 -0.40 3.07
CA MET A 63 11.83 -0.03 3.47
C MET A 63 11.12 -1.20 4.17
N SER A 64 11.24 -2.41 3.63
CA SER A 64 10.62 -3.62 4.21
C SER A 64 11.22 -3.99 5.57
N MET A 65 12.55 -3.98 5.70
CA MET A 65 13.22 -4.24 6.98
C MET A 65 12.81 -3.22 8.04
N THR A 66 12.67 -1.95 7.64
CA THR A 66 12.22 -0.86 8.52
C THR A 66 10.80 -1.08 9.02
N VAL A 67 9.84 -1.29 8.12
CA VAL A 67 8.43 -1.43 8.52
C VAL A 67 8.17 -2.71 9.31
N VAL A 68 8.82 -3.83 8.98
CA VAL A 68 8.70 -5.09 9.72
C VAL A 68 9.26 -4.93 11.13
N THR A 69 10.47 -4.39 11.27
CA THR A 69 11.09 -4.20 12.59
C THR A 69 10.28 -3.22 13.44
N SER A 70 9.73 -2.17 12.83
CA SER A 70 8.85 -1.20 13.49
C SER A 70 7.56 -1.87 14.00
N LEU A 71 6.89 -2.67 13.15
CA LEU A 71 5.68 -3.40 13.54
C LEU A 71 5.95 -4.34 14.71
N LEU A 72 6.97 -5.20 14.60
CA LEU A 72 7.29 -6.18 15.65
C LEU A 72 7.60 -5.46 16.99
N LYS A 73 8.37 -4.38 16.95
CA LYS A 73 8.73 -3.57 18.14
C LYS A 73 7.49 -2.91 18.77
N LYS A 74 6.69 -2.18 17.98
CA LYS A 74 5.58 -1.36 18.49
C LYS A 74 4.40 -2.21 18.99
N TYR A 75 4.12 -3.34 18.34
CA TYR A 75 3.07 -4.27 18.76
C TYR A 75 3.58 -5.37 19.70
N LYS A 76 4.86 -5.33 20.11
CA LYS A 76 5.49 -6.28 21.03
C LYS A 76 5.31 -7.74 20.58
N VAL A 77 5.44 -7.99 19.28
CA VAL A 77 5.32 -9.32 18.69
C VAL A 77 6.68 -10.00 18.77
N ASP A 78 6.75 -11.13 19.47
CA ASP A 78 7.94 -11.99 19.45
C ASP A 78 8.16 -12.49 18.01
N PRO A 79 9.33 -12.24 17.38
CA PRO A 79 9.63 -12.74 16.03
C PRO A 79 9.51 -14.27 15.89
N LYS A 80 9.60 -15.04 16.99
CA LYS A 80 9.36 -16.49 17.01
C LYS A 80 7.90 -16.87 16.77
N MET A 81 6.97 -15.94 16.96
CA MET A 81 5.54 -16.13 16.72
C MET A 81 5.14 -15.88 15.27
N ILE A 82 6.08 -15.69 14.34
CA ILE A 82 5.80 -15.61 12.90
C ILE A 82 6.01 -17.00 12.29
N GLY A 83 4.98 -17.55 11.66
CA GLY A 83 5.01 -18.87 10.98
C GLY A 83 4.91 -18.77 9.46
N ARG A 84 4.44 -17.62 8.94
CA ARG A 84 4.45 -17.31 7.52
C ARG A 84 4.83 -15.86 7.29
N LEU A 85 5.72 -15.60 6.33
CA LEU A 85 6.11 -14.27 5.87
C LEU A 85 6.04 -14.25 4.36
N GLU A 86 5.25 -13.34 3.79
CA GLU A 86 5.08 -13.24 2.34
C GLU A 86 5.17 -11.79 1.89
N VAL A 87 5.86 -11.55 0.77
CA VAL A 87 6.08 -10.21 0.22
C VAL A 87 5.31 -10.02 -1.08
N GLY A 88 4.54 -8.96 -1.20
CA GLY A 88 4.00 -8.47 -2.47
C GLY A 88 4.85 -7.32 -2.99
N SER A 89 5.36 -7.45 -4.22
CA SER A 89 6.11 -6.38 -4.89
C SER A 89 6.12 -6.56 -6.41
N GLU A 90 6.27 -5.45 -7.12
CA GLU A 90 6.61 -5.40 -8.55
C GLU A 90 7.95 -4.68 -8.81
N THR A 91 8.66 -4.24 -7.76
CA THR A 91 10.03 -3.74 -7.84
C THR A 91 11.02 -4.92 -7.75
N VAL A 92 11.48 -5.39 -8.91
CA VAL A 92 12.41 -6.52 -9.00
C VAL A 92 13.85 -6.03 -8.81
N ILE A 93 14.50 -6.47 -7.73
CA ILE A 93 15.94 -6.26 -7.48
C ILE A 93 16.77 -7.47 -7.92
N ASP A 94 16.22 -8.68 -7.80
CA ASP A 94 16.82 -9.93 -8.22
C ASP A 94 15.74 -10.82 -8.84
N LYS A 95 16.09 -11.53 -9.93
CA LYS A 95 15.14 -12.34 -10.71
C LYS A 95 14.83 -13.70 -10.08
N SER A 96 15.60 -14.12 -9.08
CA SER A 96 15.46 -15.41 -8.40
C SER A 96 15.42 -15.28 -6.89
N LYS A 97 16.26 -14.42 -6.29
CA LYS A 97 16.30 -14.22 -4.83
C LYS A 97 15.18 -13.27 -4.41
N SER A 98 14.24 -13.80 -3.66
CA SER A 98 13.07 -13.07 -3.18
C SER A 98 13.42 -12.06 -2.07
N ILE A 99 12.67 -10.96 -1.98
CA ILE A 99 12.73 -9.97 -0.87
C ILE A 99 12.47 -10.66 0.47
N LYS A 100 11.54 -11.63 0.53
CA LYS A 100 11.29 -12.43 1.74
C LYS A 100 12.58 -13.02 2.31
N THR A 101 13.48 -13.51 1.46
CA THR A 101 14.75 -14.09 1.93
C THR A 101 15.73 -13.04 2.48
N TRP A 102 15.62 -11.77 2.07
CA TRP A 102 16.35 -10.67 2.72
C TRP A 102 15.80 -10.38 4.12
N LEU A 103 14.49 -10.45 4.30
CA LEU A 103 13.82 -10.21 5.58
C LEU A 103 14.09 -11.31 6.62
N MET A 104 14.50 -12.51 6.21
CA MET A 104 14.89 -13.58 7.14
C MET A 104 16.00 -13.17 8.10
N GLN A 105 16.86 -12.21 7.75
CA GLN A 105 17.88 -11.64 8.65
C GLN A 105 17.31 -11.12 9.98
N ILE A 106 16.04 -10.67 9.99
CA ILE A 106 15.35 -10.21 11.21
C ILE A 106 15.06 -11.39 12.16
N PHE A 107 14.82 -12.57 11.60
CA PHE A 107 14.37 -13.76 12.33
C PHE A 107 15.51 -14.73 12.64
N GLU A 108 16.58 -14.73 11.85
CA GLU A 108 17.79 -15.54 12.05
C GLU A 108 18.39 -15.34 13.45
N GLY A 109 18.47 -14.09 13.93
CA GLY A 109 19.01 -13.76 15.24
C GLY A 109 18.24 -14.36 16.42
N CYS A 110 16.97 -14.73 16.24
CA CYS A 110 16.16 -15.41 17.26
C CYS A 110 16.00 -16.92 17.01
N GLY A 111 16.63 -17.45 15.96
CA GLY A 111 16.59 -18.86 15.58
C GLY A 111 15.28 -19.30 14.92
N ASN A 112 14.40 -18.39 14.51
CA ASN A 112 13.15 -18.73 13.83
C ASN A 112 13.36 -18.77 12.31
N THR A 113 13.67 -19.96 11.78
CA THR A 113 13.89 -20.16 10.34
C THR A 113 12.79 -20.95 9.64
N ASP A 114 11.91 -21.60 10.42
CA ASP A 114 10.75 -22.32 9.91
C ASP A 114 9.59 -21.34 9.71
N ILE A 115 9.68 -20.58 8.62
CA ILE A 115 8.71 -19.55 8.22
C ILE A 115 8.35 -19.75 6.74
N GLU A 116 7.11 -20.16 6.47
CA GLU A 116 6.58 -20.32 5.12
C GLU A 116 6.51 -18.99 4.36
N GLY A 117 6.27 -19.06 3.05
CA GLY A 117 6.05 -17.91 2.18
C GLY A 117 7.29 -17.44 1.42
N VAL A 118 7.03 -16.73 0.32
CA VAL A 118 8.01 -16.20 -0.64
C VAL A 118 7.50 -14.84 -1.16
N ASP A 119 7.89 -14.43 -2.36
CA ASP A 119 7.34 -13.23 -2.99
C ASP A 119 6.19 -13.62 -3.93
N SER A 120 5.14 -12.79 -3.96
CA SER A 120 3.98 -12.85 -4.86
C SER A 120 3.96 -11.62 -5.76
N SER A 121 3.88 -11.81 -7.07
CA SER A 121 3.97 -10.69 -8.03
C SER A 121 2.94 -10.78 -9.15
N ASN A 122 2.22 -9.68 -9.35
CA ASN A 122 1.58 -9.28 -10.59
C ASN A 122 1.27 -7.77 -10.47
N ALA A 123 2.19 -6.91 -10.91
CA ALA A 123 2.07 -5.46 -10.78
C ALA A 123 1.61 -5.06 -9.34
N CYS A 124 0.72 -4.08 -9.23
CA CYS A 124 0.19 -3.57 -7.96
C CYS A 124 -0.71 -4.57 -7.19
N TYR A 125 -0.95 -5.79 -7.69
CA TYR A 125 -1.79 -6.79 -7.04
C TYR A 125 -1.02 -7.71 -6.06
N GLY A 126 0.31 -7.78 -6.17
CA GLY A 126 1.14 -8.74 -5.41
C GLY A 126 0.88 -8.73 -3.89
N GLY A 127 0.67 -7.55 -3.30
CA GLY A 127 0.34 -7.40 -1.88
C GLY A 127 -0.99 -8.06 -1.48
N THR A 128 -1.99 -8.00 -2.37
CA THR A 128 -3.28 -8.68 -2.17
C THR A 128 -3.18 -10.17 -2.34
N ALA A 129 -2.36 -10.65 -3.29
CA ALA A 129 -2.07 -12.08 -3.39
C ALA A 129 -1.44 -12.60 -2.08
N ALA A 130 -0.40 -11.92 -1.57
CA ALA A 130 0.26 -12.29 -0.33
C ALA A 130 -0.68 -12.24 0.89
N LEU A 131 -1.54 -11.23 0.98
CA LEU A 131 -2.54 -11.11 2.02
C LEU A 131 -3.54 -12.27 2.00
N LEU A 132 -4.09 -12.58 0.83
CA LEU A 132 -5.05 -13.68 0.67
C LEU A 132 -4.38 -15.03 0.95
N ASN A 133 -3.13 -15.22 0.54
CA ASN A 133 -2.35 -16.43 0.84
C ASN A 133 -2.14 -16.61 2.35
N CYS A 134 -1.82 -15.54 3.08
CA CYS A 134 -1.68 -15.60 4.54
C CYS A 134 -3.00 -15.88 5.26
N VAL A 135 -4.11 -15.26 4.83
CA VAL A 135 -5.45 -15.56 5.38
C VAL A 135 -5.81 -17.02 5.14
N ASN A 136 -5.62 -17.52 3.91
CA ASN A 136 -5.88 -18.92 3.58
C ASN A 136 -4.99 -19.87 4.39
N TRP A 137 -3.71 -19.52 4.61
CA TRP A 137 -2.79 -20.32 5.41
C TRP A 137 -3.25 -20.42 6.87
N VAL A 138 -3.62 -19.31 7.52
CA VAL A 138 -4.18 -19.31 8.89
C VAL A 138 -5.43 -20.19 9.00
N GLU A 139 -6.24 -20.23 7.94
CA GLU A 139 -7.47 -21.03 7.90
C GLU A 139 -7.24 -22.51 7.57
N SER A 140 -6.07 -22.83 7.02
CA SER A 140 -5.73 -24.17 6.54
C SER A 140 -5.41 -25.17 7.66
N ASN A 141 -5.30 -26.45 7.28
CA ASN A 141 -4.84 -27.50 8.19
C ASN A 141 -3.32 -27.48 8.44
N SER A 142 -2.54 -26.72 7.67
CA SER A 142 -1.10 -26.53 7.92
C SER A 142 -0.82 -25.39 8.88
N TRP A 143 -1.83 -24.64 9.33
CA TRP A 143 -1.63 -23.59 10.32
C TRP A 143 -1.12 -24.16 11.64
N ASP A 144 -0.03 -23.61 12.13
CA ASP A 144 0.70 -24.05 13.32
C ASP A 144 0.42 -23.19 14.56
N GLY A 145 -0.55 -22.27 14.48
CA GLY A 145 -0.92 -21.36 15.57
C GLY A 145 -0.14 -20.04 15.59
N ARG A 146 0.88 -19.86 14.74
CA ARG A 146 1.66 -18.62 14.65
C ARG A 146 1.01 -17.59 13.72
N TYR A 147 1.48 -16.35 13.77
CA TYR A 147 0.98 -15.27 12.92
C TYR A 147 1.51 -15.38 11.48
N GLY A 148 0.69 -14.93 10.54
CA GLY A 148 1.16 -14.55 9.22
C GLY A 148 1.66 -13.10 9.24
N LEU A 149 2.66 -12.79 8.42
CA LEU A 149 3.17 -11.44 8.23
C LEU A 149 3.21 -11.15 6.72
N VAL A 150 2.50 -10.13 6.31
CA VAL A 150 2.43 -9.69 4.90
C VAL A 150 3.20 -8.39 4.78
N VAL A 151 4.06 -8.27 3.77
CA VAL A 151 4.75 -7.03 3.43
C VAL A 151 4.40 -6.64 2.01
N CYS A 152 3.88 -5.43 1.81
CA CYS A 152 3.70 -4.84 0.49
C CYS A 152 4.76 -3.75 0.33
N THR A 153 5.63 -3.81 -0.67
CA THR A 153 6.72 -2.83 -0.82
C THR A 153 6.98 -2.52 -2.28
N ASP A 154 7.10 -1.24 -2.61
CA ASP A 154 7.45 -0.80 -3.95
C ASP A 154 8.04 0.60 -3.96
N SER A 155 8.85 0.87 -4.97
CA SER A 155 9.26 2.20 -5.41
C SER A 155 8.74 2.40 -6.84
N ALA A 156 7.72 3.23 -7.00
CA ALA A 156 7.10 3.53 -8.28
C ALA A 156 7.82 4.69 -8.95
N VAL A 157 8.71 4.35 -9.88
CA VAL A 157 9.51 5.31 -10.65
C VAL A 157 9.17 5.22 -12.13
N TYR A 158 9.13 6.37 -12.80
CA TYR A 158 8.82 6.48 -14.21
C TYR A 158 9.84 7.35 -14.93
N ALA A 159 10.04 7.06 -16.21
CA ALA A 159 10.85 7.87 -17.12
C ALA A 159 10.32 9.31 -17.21
N GLU A 160 11.10 10.19 -17.84
CA GLU A 160 10.64 11.53 -18.17
C GLU A 160 9.34 11.51 -18.98
N GLY A 161 8.42 12.41 -18.61
CA GLY A 161 7.14 12.55 -19.29
C GLY A 161 5.94 12.46 -18.34
N PRO A 162 4.74 12.25 -18.91
CA PRO A 162 3.47 12.50 -18.20
C PRO A 162 3.17 11.53 -17.06
N ALA A 163 3.90 10.42 -16.94
CA ALA A 163 3.74 9.44 -15.86
C ALA A 163 4.60 9.73 -14.62
N ARG A 164 5.70 10.51 -14.76
CA ARG A 164 6.60 10.86 -13.64
C ARG A 164 5.86 11.44 -12.42
N PRO A 165 4.88 12.34 -12.56
CA PRO A 165 4.14 12.89 -11.41
C PRO A 165 3.23 11.89 -10.70
N THR A 166 3.12 10.65 -11.19
CA THR A 166 2.33 9.57 -10.58
C THR A 166 3.16 8.54 -9.83
N GLY A 167 4.46 8.80 -9.62
CA GLY A 167 5.33 7.96 -8.79
C GLY A 167 4.99 8.00 -7.31
N GLY A 168 5.81 7.33 -6.51
CA GLY A 168 5.65 7.23 -5.05
C GLY A 168 6.47 6.05 -4.49
N ALA A 169 6.69 5.99 -3.19
CA ALA A 169 7.39 4.87 -2.58
C ALA A 169 6.90 4.62 -1.14
N ALA A 170 6.64 3.35 -0.81
CA ALA A 170 6.31 2.94 0.56
C ALA A 170 6.47 1.43 0.76
N ALA A 171 6.49 1.04 2.03
CA ALA A 171 6.25 -0.33 2.46
C ALA A 171 5.17 -0.37 3.57
N ILE A 172 4.32 -1.38 3.54
CA ILE A 172 3.34 -1.67 4.59
C ILE A 172 3.56 -3.08 5.09
N ALA A 173 3.56 -3.25 6.41
CA ALA A 173 3.50 -4.56 7.04
C ALA A 173 2.13 -4.77 7.70
N MET A 174 1.57 -5.97 7.54
CA MET A 174 0.30 -6.38 8.16
C MET A 174 0.49 -7.72 8.87
N LEU A 175 0.18 -7.76 10.16
CA LEU A 175 0.15 -8.99 10.93
C LEU A 175 -1.22 -9.65 10.77
N ILE A 176 -1.23 -10.94 10.44
CA ILE A 176 -2.43 -11.70 10.11
C ILE A 176 -2.65 -12.80 11.15
N GLY A 177 -3.88 -12.93 11.64
CA GLY A 177 -4.26 -13.98 12.58
C GLY A 177 -5.75 -13.97 12.92
N PRO A 178 -6.20 -14.88 13.79
CA PRO A 178 -7.60 -14.98 14.21
C PRO A 178 -8.00 -13.85 15.16
N ASN A 179 -9.31 -13.64 15.32
CA ASN A 179 -9.91 -12.63 16.20
C ASN A 179 -9.43 -11.20 15.88
N ALA A 180 -9.29 -10.90 14.59
CA ALA A 180 -8.76 -9.63 14.13
C ALA A 180 -9.76 -8.48 14.27
N PRO A 181 -9.32 -7.26 14.62
CA PRO A 181 -10.15 -6.04 14.53
C PRO A 181 -10.58 -5.73 13.09
N ILE A 182 -9.83 -6.24 12.10
CA ILE A 182 -10.11 -6.07 10.68
C ILE A 182 -10.21 -7.47 10.05
N SER A 183 -11.38 -8.09 10.18
CA SER A 183 -11.63 -9.47 9.77
C SER A 183 -12.09 -9.57 8.31
N PHE A 184 -11.73 -10.65 7.62
CA PHE A 184 -12.21 -10.90 6.26
C PHE A 184 -13.63 -11.43 6.26
N GLU A 185 -14.53 -10.80 5.49
CA GLU A 185 -15.81 -11.42 5.15
C GLU A 185 -15.60 -12.40 3.99
N ARG A 186 -15.02 -13.57 4.32
CA ARG A 186 -14.48 -14.60 3.41
C ARG A 186 -15.33 -14.89 2.17
N LYS A 187 -16.65 -14.86 2.31
CA LYS A 187 -17.60 -15.20 1.26
C LYS A 187 -17.87 -14.05 0.27
N TYR A 188 -17.53 -12.81 0.64
CA TYR A 188 -17.71 -11.60 -0.16
C TYR A 188 -16.36 -11.20 -0.79
N LYS A 189 -15.95 -12.00 -1.79
CA LYS A 189 -14.73 -11.79 -2.58
C LYS A 189 -14.96 -12.19 -4.02
N ALA A 190 -14.58 -11.36 -4.98
CA ALA A 190 -14.70 -11.63 -6.40
C ALA A 190 -13.50 -11.09 -7.18
N SER A 191 -13.05 -11.83 -8.19
CA SER A 191 -11.83 -11.54 -8.92
C SER A 191 -12.09 -11.48 -10.42
N HIS A 192 -11.27 -10.71 -11.11
CA HIS A 192 -11.20 -10.68 -12.56
C HIS A 192 -9.73 -10.65 -12.98
N MET A 193 -9.35 -11.57 -13.87
CA MET A 193 -8.00 -11.68 -14.42
C MET A 193 -8.12 -11.87 -15.92
N ALA A 194 -7.25 -11.22 -16.68
CA ALA A 194 -7.27 -11.26 -18.13
C ALA A 194 -5.84 -11.08 -18.66
N HIS A 195 -5.58 -11.49 -19.90
CA HIS A 195 -4.34 -11.17 -20.59
C HIS A 195 -4.48 -9.84 -21.33
N VAL A 196 -3.72 -8.82 -20.92
CA VAL A 196 -3.67 -7.49 -21.54
C VAL A 196 -2.26 -6.90 -21.45
N TYR A 197 -1.99 -5.85 -22.25
CA TYR A 197 -0.72 -5.11 -22.26
C TYR A 197 -0.94 -3.63 -21.93
N ASP A 198 -1.66 -3.35 -20.84
CA ASP A 198 -1.97 -1.98 -20.41
C ASP A 198 -0.80 -1.28 -19.70
N PHE A 199 -0.08 -2.02 -18.87
CA PHE A 199 1.18 -1.62 -18.23
C PHE A 199 2.01 -2.88 -17.93
N TYR A 200 3.28 -2.87 -18.30
CA TYR A 200 4.18 -4.02 -18.11
C TYR A 200 5.65 -3.57 -18.16
N LYS A 201 6.56 -4.38 -17.62
CA LYS A 201 8.01 -4.13 -17.58
C LYS A 201 8.76 -5.18 -18.41
N PRO A 202 8.78 -5.06 -19.75
CA PRO A 202 9.42 -6.05 -20.62
C PRO A 202 10.94 -5.89 -20.68
N ASP A 203 11.45 -4.68 -20.45
CA ASP A 203 12.88 -4.38 -20.42
C ASP A 203 13.44 -4.68 -19.02
N LEU A 204 14.20 -5.77 -18.90
CA LEU A 204 14.77 -6.22 -17.63
C LEU A 204 15.96 -5.36 -17.15
N ALA A 205 16.48 -4.48 -18.00
CA ALA A 205 17.59 -3.58 -17.64
C ALA A 205 17.10 -2.22 -17.14
N SER A 206 15.80 -1.90 -17.30
CA SER A 206 15.20 -0.62 -16.94
C SER A 206 14.20 -0.79 -15.79
N GLU A 207 14.17 0.18 -14.88
CA GLU A 207 13.13 0.25 -13.85
C GLU A 207 11.78 0.73 -14.42
N TYR A 208 11.82 1.40 -15.58
CA TYR A 208 10.68 2.07 -16.16
C TYR A 208 9.74 1.11 -16.91
N PRO A 209 8.42 1.23 -16.70
CA PRO A 209 7.43 0.42 -17.40
C PRO A 209 7.15 0.94 -18.81
N VAL A 210 6.68 0.03 -19.68
CA VAL A 210 5.91 0.38 -20.88
C VAL A 210 4.45 0.55 -20.49
N VAL A 211 3.85 1.69 -20.83
CA VAL A 211 2.50 2.06 -20.39
C VAL A 211 1.66 2.58 -21.54
N ASP A 212 0.50 1.97 -21.77
CA ASP A 212 -0.59 2.56 -22.54
C ASP A 212 -1.59 3.19 -21.58
N GLY A 213 -1.47 4.50 -21.35
CA GLY A 213 -2.29 5.22 -20.38
C GLY A 213 -3.79 5.28 -20.69
N LYS A 214 -4.20 5.09 -21.94
CA LYS A 214 -5.63 5.02 -22.32
C LYS A 214 -6.15 3.62 -22.04
N LEU A 215 -5.38 2.60 -22.42
CA LEU A 215 -5.74 1.21 -22.17
C LEU A 215 -5.77 0.90 -20.67
N SER A 216 -4.82 1.40 -19.88
CA SER A 216 -4.77 1.16 -18.43
C SER A 216 -6.00 1.65 -17.69
N GLN A 217 -6.53 2.84 -18.02
CA GLN A 217 -7.79 3.31 -17.47
C GLN A 217 -8.98 2.44 -17.88
N THR A 218 -9.01 2.00 -19.15
CA THR A 218 -10.07 1.12 -19.66
C THR A 218 -10.05 -0.23 -18.96
N CYS A 219 -8.88 -0.86 -18.86
CA CYS A 219 -8.66 -2.14 -18.18
C CYS A 219 -9.00 -2.06 -16.69
N TYR A 220 -8.62 -0.97 -16.00
CA TYR A 220 -8.96 -0.74 -14.61
C TYR A 220 -10.47 -0.71 -14.39
N LEU A 221 -11.21 0.09 -15.17
CA LEU A 221 -12.67 0.23 -15.02
C LEU A 221 -13.42 -1.05 -15.43
N MET A 222 -12.95 -1.75 -16.46
CA MET A 222 -13.48 -3.07 -16.84
C MET A 222 -13.31 -4.10 -15.71
N ALA A 223 -12.12 -4.14 -15.11
CA ALA A 223 -11.83 -5.04 -13.99
C ALA A 223 -12.67 -4.69 -12.75
N LEU A 224 -12.88 -3.39 -12.50
CA LEU A 224 -13.75 -2.89 -11.43
C LEU A 224 -15.19 -3.35 -11.63
N ASP A 225 -15.76 -3.14 -12.81
CA ASP A 225 -17.11 -3.57 -13.16
C ASP A 225 -17.27 -5.08 -12.98
N SER A 226 -16.34 -5.87 -13.53
CA SER A 226 -16.38 -7.33 -13.43
C SER A 226 -16.29 -7.82 -11.99
N CYS A 227 -15.38 -7.26 -11.20
CA CYS A 227 -15.25 -7.61 -9.78
C CYS A 227 -16.51 -7.21 -9.00
N TYR A 228 -17.04 -6.01 -9.22
CA TYR A 228 -18.23 -5.52 -8.52
C TYR A 228 -19.47 -6.34 -8.85
N GLN A 229 -19.72 -6.64 -10.13
CA GLN A 229 -20.85 -7.48 -10.55
C GLN A 229 -20.78 -8.87 -9.94
N GLN A 230 -19.61 -9.51 -9.94
CA GLN A 230 -19.42 -10.81 -9.31
C GLN A 230 -19.52 -10.76 -7.79
N PHE A 231 -19.03 -9.70 -7.16
CA PHE A 231 -19.16 -9.45 -5.72
C PHE A 231 -20.64 -9.35 -5.34
N CYS A 232 -21.40 -8.52 -6.06
CA CYS A 232 -22.84 -8.35 -5.85
C CYS A 232 -23.59 -9.69 -5.98
N LYS A 233 -23.33 -10.47 -7.03
CA LYS A 233 -23.93 -11.80 -7.21
C LYS A 233 -23.64 -12.74 -6.03
N LYS A 234 -22.42 -12.74 -5.51
CA LYS A 234 -22.05 -13.56 -4.34
C LYS A 234 -22.75 -13.09 -3.08
N TYR A 235 -22.81 -11.78 -2.86
CA TYR A 235 -23.51 -11.19 -1.73
C TYR A 235 -25.00 -11.52 -1.76
N GLU A 236 -25.66 -11.26 -2.87
CA GLU A 236 -27.09 -11.51 -3.10
C GLU A 236 -27.47 -12.97 -2.86
N LYS A 237 -26.65 -13.91 -3.36
CA LYS A 237 -26.86 -15.34 -3.14
C LYS A 237 -26.83 -15.73 -1.65
N LEU A 238 -26.05 -15.02 -0.84
CA LEU A 238 -25.83 -15.36 0.57
C LEU A 238 -26.73 -14.61 1.53
N VAL A 239 -27.05 -13.35 1.22
CA VAL A 239 -27.82 -12.44 2.07
C VAL A 239 -29.28 -12.38 1.65
N GLY A 240 -29.59 -12.64 0.38
CA GLY A 240 -30.95 -12.57 -0.17
C GLY A 240 -31.41 -11.17 -0.56
N ASN A 241 -30.53 -10.16 -0.45
CA ASN A 241 -30.81 -8.76 -0.81
C ASN A 241 -29.82 -8.25 -1.85
N GLN A 242 -30.26 -7.34 -2.71
CA GLN A 242 -29.42 -6.66 -3.71
C GLN A 242 -28.33 -5.85 -3.01
N PHE A 243 -27.05 -6.08 -3.38
CA PHE A 243 -25.95 -5.25 -2.89
C PHE A 243 -25.89 -3.93 -3.64
N SER A 244 -25.57 -2.86 -2.94
CA SER A 244 -25.33 -1.52 -3.48
C SER A 244 -24.22 -0.81 -2.71
N ILE A 245 -23.83 0.38 -3.16
CA ILE A 245 -22.86 1.22 -2.43
C ILE A 245 -23.35 1.64 -1.03
N SER A 246 -24.65 1.50 -0.74
CA SER A 246 -25.20 1.79 0.59
C SER A 246 -24.91 0.67 1.61
N ASP A 247 -24.58 -0.54 1.15
CA ASP A 247 -24.36 -1.73 1.98
C ASP A 247 -22.93 -1.85 2.56
N ALA A 248 -22.08 -0.86 2.29
CA ALA A 248 -20.76 -0.72 2.87
C ALA A 248 -20.51 0.72 3.33
N ASP A 249 -19.84 0.87 4.47
CA ASP A 249 -19.56 2.18 5.08
C ASP A 249 -18.44 2.91 4.34
N TYR A 250 -17.41 2.16 3.89
CA TYR A 250 -16.32 2.70 3.08
C TYR A 250 -15.98 1.84 1.87
N PHE A 251 -15.47 2.50 0.83
CA PHE A 251 -14.86 1.87 -0.34
C PHE A 251 -13.43 2.36 -0.49
N VAL A 252 -12.48 1.42 -0.53
CA VAL A 252 -11.05 1.69 -0.60
C VAL A 252 -10.51 1.05 -1.87
N PHE A 253 -9.76 1.82 -2.65
CA PHE A 253 -9.28 1.43 -3.96
C PHE A 253 -7.76 1.46 -4.02
N HIS A 254 -7.19 0.62 -4.89
CA HIS A 254 -5.84 0.89 -5.40
C HIS A 254 -5.81 2.32 -5.97
N SER A 255 -4.84 3.12 -5.52
CA SER A 255 -4.82 4.56 -5.71
C SER A 255 -3.54 4.99 -6.42
N PRO A 256 -3.41 4.77 -7.74
CA PRO A 256 -2.25 5.25 -8.50
C PRO A 256 -2.25 6.79 -8.58
N TYR A 257 -3.45 7.38 -8.68
CA TYR A 257 -3.68 8.79 -8.46
C TYR A 257 -5.13 9.05 -8.07
N ASN A 258 -5.37 10.13 -7.32
CA ASN A 258 -6.66 10.35 -6.67
C ASN A 258 -7.82 10.56 -7.65
N LYS A 259 -7.57 11.16 -8.83
CA LYS A 259 -8.61 11.31 -9.86
C LYS A 259 -9.16 9.94 -10.31
N LEU A 260 -8.34 8.90 -10.43
CA LEU A 260 -8.83 7.56 -10.77
C LEU A 260 -9.72 6.99 -9.66
N VAL A 261 -9.41 7.26 -8.40
CA VAL A 261 -10.24 6.85 -7.25
C VAL A 261 -11.63 7.49 -7.30
N GLN A 262 -11.70 8.81 -7.60
CA GLN A 262 -12.96 9.52 -7.81
C GLN A 262 -13.79 8.88 -8.94
N LYS A 263 -13.15 8.59 -10.08
CA LYS A 263 -13.79 7.91 -11.23
C LYS A 263 -14.26 6.50 -10.86
N SER A 264 -13.48 5.76 -10.06
CA SER A 264 -13.78 4.38 -9.65
C SER A 264 -15.07 4.32 -8.84
N PHE A 265 -15.19 5.16 -7.82
CA PHE A 265 -16.40 5.18 -7.00
C PHE A 265 -17.62 5.66 -7.78
N ALA A 266 -17.46 6.69 -8.61
CA ALA A 266 -18.49 7.14 -9.53
C ALA A 266 -18.96 6.02 -10.48
N ARG A 267 -18.03 5.18 -10.95
CA ARG A 267 -18.34 4.01 -11.78
C ARG A 267 -19.13 2.95 -11.01
N LEU A 268 -18.87 2.73 -9.73
CA LEU A 268 -19.69 1.84 -8.89
C LEU A 268 -21.13 2.36 -8.78
N TYR A 269 -21.33 3.66 -8.59
CA TYR A 269 -22.67 4.24 -8.53
C TYR A 269 -23.41 4.13 -9.87
N TYR A 270 -22.69 4.28 -10.99
CA TYR A 270 -23.26 3.98 -12.31
C TYR A 270 -23.63 2.49 -12.47
N ASN A 271 -22.84 1.56 -11.95
CA ASN A 271 -23.22 0.13 -11.94
C ASN A 271 -24.49 -0.12 -11.12
N ASP A 272 -24.66 0.57 -9.99
CA ASP A 272 -25.89 0.49 -9.20
C ASP A 272 -27.10 1.03 -9.97
N PHE A 273 -26.92 2.12 -10.73
CA PHE A 273 -27.95 2.65 -11.63
C PHE A 273 -28.32 1.61 -12.71
N MET A 274 -27.33 1.03 -13.39
CA MET A 274 -27.56 -0.01 -14.41
C MET A 274 -28.23 -1.28 -13.85
N ARG A 275 -28.04 -1.55 -12.56
CA ARG A 275 -28.68 -2.65 -11.82
C ARG A 275 -30.02 -2.28 -11.20
N ASN A 276 -30.52 -1.06 -11.44
CA ASN A 276 -31.75 -0.52 -10.87
C ASN A 276 -31.81 -0.60 -9.33
N CYS A 277 -30.68 -0.36 -8.66
CA CYS A 277 -30.62 -0.44 -7.20
C CYS A 277 -31.50 0.65 -6.56
N SER A 278 -32.20 0.30 -5.47
CA SER A 278 -33.04 1.23 -4.72
C SER A 278 -32.26 2.35 -4.03
N SER A 279 -30.95 2.16 -3.86
CA SER A 279 -30.02 3.17 -3.32
C SER A 279 -29.80 4.35 -4.26
N VAL A 280 -30.09 4.21 -5.56
CA VAL A 280 -29.94 5.29 -6.54
C VAL A 280 -31.17 6.16 -6.52
N ASP A 281 -30.99 7.41 -6.10
CA ASP A 281 -32.07 8.40 -6.01
C ASP A 281 -32.59 8.84 -7.40
N ASN A 282 -33.74 9.51 -7.41
CA ASN A 282 -34.41 9.89 -8.67
C ASN A 282 -33.62 10.95 -9.47
N ASP A 283 -32.93 11.88 -8.81
CA ASP A 283 -32.12 12.89 -9.50
C ASP A 283 -30.91 12.24 -10.19
N ALA A 284 -30.28 11.28 -9.53
CA ALA A 284 -29.23 10.46 -10.11
C ALA A 284 -29.73 9.63 -11.30
N LYS A 285 -30.91 9.02 -11.21
CA LYS A 285 -31.52 8.29 -12.33
C LYS A 285 -31.76 9.19 -13.53
N GLU A 286 -32.36 10.37 -13.34
CA GLU A 286 -32.61 11.33 -14.42
C GLU A 286 -31.31 11.76 -15.11
N LYS A 287 -30.26 12.07 -14.34
CA LYS A 287 -28.95 12.50 -14.87
C LYS A 287 -28.18 11.38 -15.57
N LEU A 288 -28.36 10.13 -15.15
CA LEU A 288 -27.66 8.97 -15.73
C LEU A 288 -28.44 8.31 -16.88
N GLN A 289 -29.74 8.54 -16.98
CA GLN A 289 -30.62 7.97 -18.01
C GLN A 289 -30.11 8.15 -19.46
N PRO A 290 -29.56 9.32 -19.87
CA PRO A 290 -29.03 9.50 -21.21
C PRO A 290 -27.90 8.53 -21.59
N PHE A 291 -27.24 7.92 -20.59
CA PHE A 291 -26.10 7.02 -20.77
C PHE A 291 -26.46 5.54 -20.58
N SER A 292 -27.73 5.20 -20.39
CA SER A 292 -28.20 3.83 -20.14
C SER A 292 -27.92 2.84 -21.29
N ASN A 293 -27.76 3.33 -22.51
CA ASN A 293 -27.46 2.51 -23.69
C ASN A 293 -25.96 2.36 -23.98
N LEU A 294 -25.08 3.06 -23.26
CA LEU A 294 -23.64 2.92 -23.45
C LEU A 294 -23.16 1.59 -22.86
N THR A 295 -22.48 0.78 -23.66
CA THR A 295 -21.97 -0.53 -23.21
C THR A 295 -20.49 -0.67 -23.47
N GLY A 296 -19.84 -1.54 -22.69
CA GLY A 296 -18.42 -1.88 -22.86
C GLY A 296 -17.52 -0.65 -23.02
N GLU A 297 -16.74 -0.65 -24.09
CA GLU A 297 -15.74 0.37 -24.40
C GLU A 297 -16.30 1.79 -24.53
N GLU A 298 -17.51 1.95 -25.09
CA GLU A 298 -18.15 3.26 -25.24
C GLU A 298 -18.36 3.94 -23.88
N SER A 299 -18.76 3.14 -22.88
CA SER A 299 -18.99 3.64 -21.52
C SER A 299 -17.68 4.00 -20.82
N TYR A 300 -16.57 3.30 -21.08
CA TYR A 300 -15.27 3.58 -20.47
C TYR A 300 -14.61 4.84 -21.05
N GLN A 301 -14.91 5.17 -22.31
CA GLN A 301 -14.32 6.32 -23.02
C GLN A 301 -15.18 7.58 -22.94
N SER A 302 -16.43 7.48 -22.49
CA SER A 302 -17.36 8.61 -22.40
C SER A 302 -17.03 9.56 -21.25
N ARG A 303 -16.47 10.73 -21.60
CA ARG A 303 -16.19 11.81 -20.65
C ARG A 303 -17.46 12.42 -20.04
N ASP A 304 -18.57 12.40 -20.77
CA ASP A 304 -19.83 12.96 -20.28
C ASP A 304 -20.48 12.05 -19.24
N LEU A 305 -20.43 10.72 -19.47
CA LEU A 305 -20.81 9.75 -18.45
C LEU A 305 -19.93 9.88 -17.22
N GLU A 306 -18.61 10.03 -17.40
CA GLU A 306 -17.68 10.23 -16.28
C GLU A 306 -18.06 11.45 -15.43
N LYS A 307 -18.33 12.60 -16.06
CA LYS A 307 -18.71 13.84 -15.36
C LYS A 307 -20.04 13.70 -14.64
N ALA A 308 -21.06 13.15 -15.32
CA ALA A 308 -22.38 12.93 -14.73
C ALA A 308 -22.29 12.00 -13.51
N SER A 309 -21.58 10.88 -13.65
CA SER A 309 -21.37 9.91 -12.57
C SER A 309 -20.63 10.53 -11.38
N GLN A 310 -19.59 11.32 -11.61
CA GLN A 310 -18.89 12.03 -10.54
C GLN A 310 -19.78 13.05 -9.83
N GLN A 311 -20.61 13.77 -10.58
CA GLN A 311 -21.53 14.76 -10.01
C GLN A 311 -22.53 14.11 -9.07
N VAL A 312 -23.16 13.01 -9.49
CA VAL A 312 -24.19 12.33 -8.68
C VAL A 312 -23.59 11.53 -7.52
N ALA A 313 -22.36 11.00 -7.67
CA ALA A 313 -21.69 10.24 -6.61
C ALA A 313 -20.95 11.13 -5.59
N LYS A 314 -20.81 12.44 -5.84
CA LYS A 314 -19.93 13.34 -5.07
C LYS A 314 -20.18 13.29 -3.56
N HIS A 315 -21.43 13.42 -3.14
CA HIS A 315 -21.76 13.44 -1.71
C HIS A 315 -21.37 12.13 -1.02
N LEU A 316 -21.64 10.99 -1.67
CA LEU A 316 -21.28 9.68 -1.14
C LEU A 316 -19.78 9.42 -1.22
N TYR A 317 -19.07 9.96 -2.21
CA TYR A 317 -17.61 9.90 -2.28
C TYR A 317 -16.98 10.60 -1.07
N ASP A 318 -17.47 11.80 -0.71
CA ASP A 318 -16.96 12.58 0.42
C ASP A 318 -17.11 11.83 1.76
N ILE A 319 -18.14 10.98 1.88
CA ILE A 319 -18.39 10.18 3.08
C ILE A 319 -17.63 8.86 3.05
N LYS A 320 -17.74 8.10 1.95
CA LYS A 320 -17.36 6.68 1.87
C LYS A 320 -15.95 6.44 1.31
N VAL A 321 -15.33 7.44 0.68
CA VAL A 321 -14.04 7.27 -0.01
C VAL A 321 -13.02 8.32 0.38
N GLN A 322 -13.41 9.60 0.50
CA GLN A 322 -12.46 10.68 0.83
C GLN A 322 -11.58 10.38 2.07
N PRO A 323 -12.08 9.73 3.15
CA PRO A 323 -11.23 9.36 4.29
C PRO A 323 -10.09 8.39 3.96
N SER A 324 -10.14 7.67 2.82
CA SER A 324 -9.08 6.76 2.37
C SER A 324 -7.98 7.46 1.55
N THR A 325 -8.07 8.77 1.34
CA THR A 325 -7.25 9.46 0.31
C THR A 325 -6.01 10.18 0.86
N LEU A 326 -5.88 10.33 2.18
CA LEU A 326 -4.82 11.10 2.82
C LEU A 326 -3.41 10.66 2.39
N LEU A 327 -3.04 9.40 2.68
CA LEU A 327 -1.71 8.88 2.37
C LEU A 327 -1.47 8.82 0.84
N PRO A 328 -2.37 8.28 0.00
CA PRO A 328 -2.15 8.28 -1.45
C PRO A 328 -1.94 9.66 -2.08
N LYS A 329 -2.63 10.70 -1.58
CA LYS A 329 -2.49 12.08 -2.08
C LYS A 329 -1.17 12.73 -1.67
N GLN A 330 -0.65 12.34 -0.52
CA GLN A 330 0.55 12.93 0.07
C GLN A 330 1.83 12.17 -0.30
N ILE A 331 1.73 10.89 -0.66
CA ILE A 331 2.88 10.02 -0.95
C ILE A 331 3.00 9.70 -2.44
N GLY A 332 1.87 9.66 -3.16
CA GLY A 332 1.82 9.21 -4.55
C GLY A 332 1.52 7.72 -4.69
N ASN A 333 1.81 7.14 -5.85
CA ASN A 333 1.55 5.72 -6.11
C ASN A 333 2.55 4.83 -5.38
N MET A 334 2.06 3.96 -4.51
CA MET A 334 2.86 3.01 -3.75
C MET A 334 2.72 1.57 -4.29
N TYR A 335 2.29 1.42 -5.55
CA TYR A 335 1.99 0.14 -6.21
C TYR A 335 1.25 -0.84 -5.29
N THR A 336 1.87 -1.96 -4.89
CA THR A 336 1.23 -3.00 -4.07
C THR A 336 0.80 -2.51 -2.69
N ALA A 337 1.48 -1.51 -2.13
CA ALA A 337 1.12 -0.91 -0.85
C ALA A 337 0.01 0.16 -0.98
N SER A 338 -0.33 0.62 -2.19
CA SER A 338 -1.26 1.75 -2.40
C SER A 338 -2.66 1.50 -1.82
N LEU A 339 -3.24 0.31 -2.04
CA LEU A 339 -4.55 -0.05 -1.48
C LEU A 339 -4.51 -0.06 0.06
N TYR A 340 -3.41 -0.55 0.64
CA TYR A 340 -3.26 -0.69 2.08
C TYR A 340 -2.92 0.64 2.76
N ALA A 341 -2.26 1.57 2.05
CA ALA A 341 -2.07 2.94 2.50
C ALA A 341 -3.39 3.71 2.49
N ALA A 342 -4.26 3.43 1.52
CA ALA A 342 -5.62 3.96 1.52
C ALA A 342 -6.44 3.40 2.69
N LEU A 343 -6.32 2.10 3.02
CA LEU A 343 -6.92 1.51 4.22
C LEU A 343 -6.36 2.15 5.51
N ALA A 344 -5.04 2.31 5.61
CA ALA A 344 -4.38 2.97 6.73
C ALA A 344 -4.90 4.41 6.92
N SER A 345 -5.23 5.12 5.84
CA SER A 345 -5.85 6.45 5.91
C SER A 345 -7.26 6.40 6.53
N VAL A 346 -8.08 5.41 6.19
CA VAL A 346 -9.40 5.23 6.82
C VAL A 346 -9.25 4.91 8.30
N LEU A 347 -8.38 3.96 8.65
CA LEU A 347 -8.10 3.59 10.04
C LEU A 347 -7.64 4.82 10.84
N TYR A 348 -6.69 5.57 10.32
CA TYR A 348 -6.21 6.79 10.94
C TYR A 348 -7.34 7.81 11.17
N ASN A 349 -8.09 8.14 10.12
CA ASN A 349 -9.11 9.19 10.15
C ASN A 349 -10.38 8.82 10.91
N LYS A 350 -10.72 7.53 11.01
CA LYS A 350 -12.06 7.07 11.43
C LYS A 350 -12.06 6.00 12.51
N HIS A 351 -10.90 5.55 13.04
CA HIS A 351 -10.80 4.43 14.00
C HIS A 351 -11.85 4.41 15.11
N SER A 352 -12.26 5.57 15.64
CA SER A 352 -13.23 5.70 16.73
C SER A 352 -14.68 5.35 16.34
N SER A 353 -15.02 5.32 15.05
CA SER A 353 -16.37 5.04 14.55
C SER A 353 -16.47 3.77 13.70
N LEU A 354 -15.37 3.02 13.55
CA LEU A 354 -15.31 1.87 12.64
C LEU A 354 -15.92 0.58 13.21
N ASP A 355 -16.28 0.52 14.49
CA ASP A 355 -16.83 -0.69 15.10
C ASP A 355 -18.11 -1.14 14.40
N GLY A 356 -18.15 -2.41 14.00
CA GLY A 356 -19.29 -2.99 13.27
C GLY A 356 -19.43 -2.50 11.82
N GLN A 357 -18.51 -1.68 11.30
CA GLN A 357 -18.59 -1.18 9.93
C GLN A 357 -18.01 -2.16 8.92
N ARG A 358 -18.42 -2.00 7.66
CA ARG A 358 -17.93 -2.76 6.50
C ARG A 358 -17.09 -1.87 5.59
N ILE A 359 -15.92 -2.36 5.21
CA ILE A 359 -15.05 -1.74 4.21
C ILE A 359 -14.94 -2.67 3.00
N VAL A 360 -15.33 -2.18 1.82
CA VAL A 360 -15.10 -2.87 0.55
C VAL A 360 -13.77 -2.40 -0.04
N MET A 361 -12.92 -3.35 -0.40
CA MET A 361 -11.58 -3.16 -0.91
C MET A 361 -11.54 -3.55 -2.39
N PHE A 362 -10.93 -2.73 -3.25
CA PHE A 362 -10.66 -3.08 -4.65
C PHE A 362 -9.17 -3.00 -4.96
N SER A 363 -8.55 -4.17 -5.17
CA SER A 363 -7.17 -4.30 -5.62
C SER A 363 -7.11 -4.52 -7.12
N TYR A 364 -6.19 -3.82 -7.78
CA TYR A 364 -5.91 -3.94 -9.20
C TYR A 364 -4.40 -4.00 -9.40
N GLY A 365 -3.95 -4.80 -10.37
CA GLY A 365 -2.62 -4.76 -10.95
C GLY A 365 -2.72 -5.04 -12.44
N SER A 366 -2.01 -4.24 -13.25
CA SER A 366 -1.99 -4.37 -14.71
C SER A 366 -1.47 -5.71 -15.21
N GLY A 367 -1.80 -6.05 -16.47
CA GLY A 367 -1.48 -7.34 -17.09
C GLY A 367 -2.65 -8.30 -17.38
N LEU A 368 -3.78 -8.38 -16.67
CA LEU A 368 -4.19 -7.77 -15.40
C LEU A 368 -4.72 -8.82 -14.42
N THR A 369 -4.62 -8.50 -13.13
CA THR A 369 -5.24 -9.25 -12.03
C THR A 369 -5.91 -8.29 -11.06
N SER A 370 -7.14 -8.60 -10.65
CA SER A 370 -7.91 -7.75 -9.76
C SER A 370 -8.80 -8.54 -8.82
N THR A 371 -9.12 -7.97 -7.67
CA THR A 371 -10.06 -8.56 -6.71
C THR A 371 -10.75 -7.47 -5.90
N MET A 372 -12.08 -7.58 -5.82
CA MET A 372 -12.90 -6.88 -4.83
C MET A 372 -13.21 -7.81 -3.66
N PHE A 373 -12.99 -7.37 -2.44
CA PHE A 373 -13.25 -8.14 -1.23
C PHE A 373 -13.75 -7.25 -0.10
N SER A 374 -14.39 -7.84 0.92
CA SER A 374 -14.97 -7.09 2.04
C SER A 374 -14.31 -7.42 3.36
N LEU A 375 -14.16 -6.41 4.21
CA LEU A 375 -13.64 -6.47 5.56
C LEU A 375 -14.73 -6.04 6.55
N LYS A 376 -14.83 -6.76 7.67
CA LYS A 376 -15.69 -6.40 8.80
C LYS A 376 -14.83 -5.94 9.98
N LEU A 377 -15.16 -4.76 10.47
CA LEU A 377 -14.39 -4.05 11.48
C LEU A 377 -15.02 -4.29 12.85
N ASN A 378 -14.18 -4.45 13.85
CA ASN A 378 -14.56 -4.42 15.26
C ASN A 378 -13.49 -3.69 16.06
N ASN A 379 -13.82 -3.22 17.27
CA ASN A 379 -12.89 -2.47 18.12
C ASN A 379 -11.57 -3.20 18.41
N GLY A 380 -11.55 -4.53 18.33
CA GLY A 380 -10.42 -5.36 18.74
C GLY A 380 -10.18 -5.31 20.24
N GLN A 381 -9.06 -5.87 20.67
CA GLN A 381 -8.68 -5.96 22.08
C GLN A 381 -7.17 -5.78 22.25
N ASN A 382 -6.77 -5.20 23.38
CA ASN A 382 -5.36 -5.01 23.74
C ASN A 382 -4.58 -4.25 22.64
N LEU A 383 -3.40 -4.77 22.27
CA LEU A 383 -2.53 -4.20 21.23
C LEU A 383 -3.11 -4.34 19.81
N PHE A 384 -4.09 -5.20 19.60
CA PHE A 384 -4.75 -5.43 18.31
C PHE A 384 -6.13 -4.78 18.29
N SER A 385 -6.14 -3.46 18.42
CA SER A 385 -7.35 -2.62 18.39
C SER A 385 -7.22 -1.53 17.32
N LEU A 386 -8.35 -1.06 16.79
CA LEU A 386 -8.37 -0.03 15.76
C LEU A 386 -7.70 1.28 16.22
N SER A 387 -7.91 1.64 17.49
CA SER A 387 -7.28 2.82 18.11
C SER A 387 -5.77 2.67 18.22
N ASN A 388 -5.28 1.50 18.65
CA ASN A 388 -3.83 1.27 18.72
C ASN A 388 -3.20 1.23 17.31
N ILE A 389 -3.89 0.66 16.32
CA ILE A 389 -3.42 0.70 14.93
C ILE A 389 -3.28 2.13 14.44
N ALA A 390 -4.29 2.98 14.64
CA ALA A 390 -4.22 4.40 14.26
C ALA A 390 -3.07 5.14 14.97
N SER A 391 -2.86 4.87 16.26
CA SER A 391 -1.76 5.44 17.05
C SER A 391 -0.39 5.00 16.53
N VAL A 392 -0.19 3.70 16.25
CA VAL A 392 1.08 3.17 15.74
C VAL A 392 1.42 3.66 14.34
N LEU A 393 0.41 3.78 13.48
CA LEU A 393 0.57 4.34 12.14
C LEU A 393 1.15 5.76 12.20
N ASN A 394 0.76 6.55 13.21
CA ASN A 394 1.27 7.89 13.51
C ASN A 394 1.41 8.78 12.26
N VAL A 395 0.32 8.84 11.48
CA VAL A 395 0.35 9.41 10.12
C VAL A 395 0.72 10.89 10.12
N THR A 396 0.19 11.69 11.05
CA THR A 396 0.46 13.13 11.08
C THR A 396 1.93 13.42 11.34
N GLU A 397 2.53 12.84 12.38
CA GLU A 397 3.96 13.06 12.67
C GLU A 397 4.84 12.62 11.49
N LYS A 398 4.59 11.45 10.91
CA LYS A 398 5.36 10.96 9.75
C LYS A 398 5.23 11.86 8.51
N LEU A 399 4.06 12.47 8.28
CA LEU A 399 3.86 13.37 7.13
C LEU A 399 4.47 14.76 7.38
N GLU A 400 4.44 15.25 8.61
CA GLU A 400 5.01 16.55 9.02
C GLU A 400 6.54 16.50 9.12
N SER A 401 7.12 15.35 9.45
CA SER A 401 8.58 15.16 9.53
C SER A 401 9.27 14.99 8.18
N ARG A 402 8.55 15.15 7.07
CA ARG A 402 9.11 14.98 5.71
C ARG A 402 9.98 16.15 5.30
N HIS A 403 10.87 15.87 4.36
CA HIS A 403 11.81 16.81 3.79
C HIS A 403 11.44 17.13 2.34
N MET A 404 10.92 18.35 2.15
CA MET A 404 10.57 18.86 0.83
C MET A 404 11.83 19.12 0.01
N THR A 405 11.88 18.51 -1.17
CA THR A 405 12.99 18.60 -2.12
C THR A 405 12.56 19.42 -3.32
N LEU A 406 13.47 20.27 -3.83
CA LEU A 406 13.25 21.02 -5.06
C LEU A 406 13.14 20.07 -6.26
N PRO A 407 12.28 20.36 -7.26
CA PRO A 407 12.13 19.51 -8.45
C PRO A 407 13.46 19.18 -9.15
N GLU A 408 14.40 20.12 -9.23
CA GLU A 408 15.72 19.92 -9.86
C GLU A 408 16.50 18.80 -9.16
N LYS A 409 16.58 18.87 -7.82
CA LYS A 409 17.26 17.86 -7.00
C LYS A 409 16.53 16.52 -7.01
N PHE A 410 15.20 16.52 -7.12
CA PHE A 410 14.42 15.31 -7.34
C PHE A 410 14.80 14.64 -8.67
N VAL A 411 14.85 15.40 -9.76
CA VAL A 411 15.25 14.89 -11.09
C VAL A 411 16.70 14.39 -11.10
N GLU A 412 17.63 15.09 -10.43
CA GLU A 412 19.01 14.63 -10.23
C GLU A 412 19.05 13.29 -9.47
N THR A 413 18.23 13.16 -8.43
CA THR A 413 18.12 11.90 -7.66
C THR A 413 17.61 10.77 -8.53
N LEU A 414 16.57 10.99 -9.34
CA LEU A 414 16.08 9.97 -10.27
C LEU A 414 17.14 9.53 -11.28
N LYS A 415 17.90 10.48 -11.84
CA LYS A 415 19.02 10.16 -12.74
C LYS A 415 20.08 9.32 -12.03
N LEU A 416 20.42 9.64 -10.78
CA LEU A 416 21.33 8.82 -9.98
C LEU A 416 20.77 7.40 -9.78
N MET A 417 19.49 7.27 -9.41
CA MET A 417 18.84 5.97 -9.21
C MET A 417 18.84 5.12 -10.48
N GLU A 418 18.62 5.72 -11.65
CA GLU A 418 18.72 5.04 -12.95
C GLU A 418 20.11 4.44 -13.18
N HIS A 419 21.19 5.13 -12.77
CA HIS A 419 22.56 4.58 -12.83
C HIS A 419 22.80 3.46 -11.80
N ARG A 420 22.08 3.46 -10.68
CA ARG A 420 22.19 2.44 -9.62
C ARG A 420 21.32 1.22 -9.89
N TYR A 421 20.28 1.34 -10.71
CA TYR A 421 19.39 0.25 -11.05
C TYR A 421 20.16 -0.86 -11.79
N GLY A 422 20.12 -2.09 -11.25
CA GLY A 422 20.86 -3.22 -11.80
C GLY A 422 22.40 -3.11 -11.74
N ALA A 423 22.96 -2.10 -11.07
CA ALA A 423 24.40 -1.90 -10.97
C ALA A 423 25.05 -2.70 -9.82
N LYS A 424 26.38 -2.76 -9.84
CA LYS A 424 27.25 -3.37 -8.82
C LYS A 424 28.51 -2.51 -8.61
N ASP A 425 29.34 -2.89 -7.64
CA ASP A 425 30.61 -2.22 -7.34
C ASP A 425 30.46 -0.73 -6.99
N PHE A 426 29.55 -0.43 -6.06
CA PHE A 426 29.41 0.93 -5.55
C PHE A 426 29.13 0.98 -4.06
N GLU A 427 29.58 2.06 -3.44
CA GLU A 427 29.12 2.49 -2.13
C GLU A 427 28.13 3.64 -2.31
N THR A 428 27.11 3.69 -1.45
CA THR A 428 26.22 4.86 -1.38
C THR A 428 26.93 5.98 -0.63
N ASN A 429 26.38 7.19 -0.68
CA ASN A 429 26.87 8.29 0.15
C ASN A 429 26.69 8.06 1.68
N LYS A 430 25.92 7.04 2.08
CA LYS A 430 25.57 6.70 3.48
C LYS A 430 24.98 7.91 4.25
N ASP A 431 24.41 8.87 3.55
CA ASP A 431 23.76 10.03 4.16
C ASP A 431 22.43 9.60 4.77
N THR A 432 22.43 9.52 6.10
CA THR A 432 21.25 9.15 6.89
C THR A 432 20.64 10.35 7.61
N SER A 433 21.09 11.57 7.30
CA SER A 433 20.68 12.79 8.02
C SER A 433 19.16 12.99 7.99
N LEU A 434 18.53 12.71 6.86
CA LEU A 434 17.09 12.85 6.63
C LEU A 434 16.25 11.64 7.11
N LEU A 435 16.88 10.49 7.34
CA LEU A 435 16.15 9.27 7.69
C LEU A 435 15.69 9.30 9.16
N PRO A 436 14.48 8.84 9.50
CA PRO A 436 14.10 8.68 10.90
C PRO A 436 15.01 7.68 11.65
N PRO A 437 15.16 7.81 12.98
CA PRO A 437 15.83 6.81 13.81
C PRO A 437 15.21 5.41 13.61
N GLY A 438 16.07 4.39 13.53
CA GLY A 438 15.65 3.01 13.32
C GLY A 438 15.43 2.59 11.85
N THR A 439 15.54 3.51 10.90
CA THR A 439 15.46 3.22 9.46
C THR A 439 16.66 2.41 8.98
N PHE A 440 16.40 1.36 8.22
CA PHE A 440 17.42 0.62 7.47
C PHE A 440 17.78 1.34 6.18
N TYR A 441 19.05 1.29 5.81
CA TYR A 441 19.56 1.96 4.61
C TYR A 441 20.65 1.14 3.91
N LEU A 442 20.73 1.26 2.59
CA LEU A 442 21.73 0.61 1.74
C LEU A 442 23.09 1.30 1.91
N THR A 443 24.11 0.53 2.23
CA THR A 443 25.48 1.04 2.40
C THR A 443 26.33 0.85 1.15
N ARG A 444 26.26 -0.33 0.53
CA ARG A 444 27.02 -0.69 -0.66
C ARG A 444 26.42 -1.89 -1.39
N VAL A 445 26.79 -2.02 -2.66
CA VAL A 445 26.58 -3.20 -3.49
C VAL A 445 27.94 -3.62 -4.04
N ASP A 446 28.38 -4.85 -3.75
CA ASP A 446 29.71 -5.32 -4.19
C ASP A 446 29.73 -5.90 -5.60
N SER A 447 30.89 -6.37 -6.05
CA SER A 447 31.15 -6.92 -7.39
C SER A 447 30.30 -8.14 -7.75
N MET A 448 29.68 -8.76 -6.75
CA MET A 448 28.79 -9.91 -6.88
C MET A 448 27.32 -9.53 -6.68
N TYR A 449 26.97 -8.23 -6.77
CA TYR A 449 25.62 -7.71 -6.58
C TYR A 449 25.05 -7.90 -5.17
N ARG A 450 25.88 -8.30 -4.19
CA ARG A 450 25.42 -8.48 -2.81
C ARG A 450 25.19 -7.11 -2.19
N ARG A 451 23.98 -6.89 -1.69
CA ARG A 451 23.58 -5.65 -1.01
C ARG A 451 23.86 -5.74 0.49
N PHE A 452 24.34 -4.64 1.06
CA PHE A 452 24.64 -4.55 2.49
C PHE A 452 23.85 -3.41 3.11
N TYR A 453 23.19 -3.69 4.24
CA TYR A 453 22.32 -2.75 4.91
C TYR A 453 22.82 -2.47 6.33
N ASP A 454 22.69 -1.23 6.75
CA ASP A 454 22.85 -0.81 8.15
C ASP A 454 21.55 -0.20 8.66
N LYS A 455 21.48 0.04 9.97
CA LYS A 455 20.32 0.64 10.64
C LYS A 455 20.74 1.95 11.32
N LYS A 456 20.03 3.04 11.02
CA LYS A 456 20.21 4.32 11.72
C LYS A 456 19.92 4.11 13.21
N ALA A 457 20.84 4.53 14.08
CA ALA A 457 20.71 4.31 15.51
C ALA A 457 19.43 4.96 16.08
N ASP A 458 18.78 4.27 17.02
CA ASP A 458 17.71 4.83 17.84
C ASP A 458 18.31 5.96 18.72
N GLU A 459 17.61 7.09 18.90
CA GLU A 459 18.11 8.25 19.67
C GLU A 459 18.55 7.88 21.10
N GLU A 460 17.90 6.91 21.73
CA GLU A 460 18.26 6.39 23.06
C GLU A 460 19.66 5.73 23.07
N ILE A 461 20.02 5.03 21.99
CA ILE A 461 21.35 4.40 21.84
C ILE A 461 22.39 5.45 21.45
N ALA A 462 22.03 6.45 20.65
CA ALA A 462 22.91 7.58 20.32
C ALA A 462 23.27 8.38 21.59
N ALA A 463 22.30 8.64 22.46
CA ALA A 463 22.53 9.29 23.76
C ALA A 463 23.35 8.41 24.72
N ALA A 464 23.13 7.09 24.73
CA ALA A 464 23.94 6.16 25.52
C ALA A 464 25.39 6.08 25.01
N LYS A 465 25.61 5.99 23.69
CA LYS A 465 26.95 6.00 23.08
C LYS A 465 27.67 7.33 23.32
N ALA A 466 26.97 8.47 23.24
CA ALA A 466 27.53 9.79 23.55
C ALA A 466 27.93 9.93 25.04
N LYS A 467 27.16 9.33 25.96
CA LYS A 467 27.52 9.28 27.39
C LYS A 467 28.72 8.37 27.66
N TYR A 468 28.84 7.23 26.96
CA TYR A 468 30.01 6.35 27.09
C TYR A 468 31.29 6.95 26.47
N SER A 469 31.19 7.69 25.37
CA SER A 469 32.35 8.38 24.79
C SER A 469 32.84 9.57 25.63
N ASN A 470 31.94 10.26 26.35
CA ASN A 470 32.31 11.33 27.28
C ASN A 470 32.77 10.83 28.66
N GLY A 471 32.54 9.56 29.00
CA GLY A 471 32.96 8.94 30.27
C GLY A 471 34.41 8.47 30.33
N HIS A 472 35.17 8.56 29.23
CA HIS A 472 36.59 8.17 29.17
C HIS A 472 37.59 9.34 29.13
N ALA A 473 37.13 10.59 29.28
CA ALA A 473 37.99 11.77 29.28
C ALA A 473 38.25 12.39 30.68
N SER A 474 37.84 11.73 31.77
CA SER A 474 38.10 12.25 33.12
C SER A 474 38.40 11.13 34.12
N ASN A 475 39.62 10.62 34.11
CA ASN A 475 40.27 10.03 35.28
C ASN A 475 41.77 9.89 35.00
N GLY A 476 42.50 10.98 35.22
CA GLY A 476 43.94 11.03 35.06
C GLY A 476 44.54 12.14 35.90
N TYR A 477 45.03 11.74 37.08
CA TYR A 477 46.05 12.41 37.90
C TYR A 477 45.66 13.64 38.72
N ALA A 478 45.31 13.38 39.98
CA ALA A 478 45.74 14.20 41.11
C ALA A 478 46.19 13.27 42.25
N ASN A 479 47.50 13.13 42.43
CA ASN A 479 48.12 12.78 43.71
C ASN A 479 49.55 13.32 43.69
N GLY A 480 49.85 14.15 44.69
CA GLY A 480 51.05 14.98 44.75
C GLY A 480 52.28 14.32 45.35
N HIS A 481 53.40 15.01 45.22
CA HIS A 481 54.24 15.49 46.32
C HIS A 481 55.15 16.60 45.82
#